data_AF-A0A017SWN6-F1
#
_entry.id   AF-A0A017SWN6-F1
#
_cell.length_a   1.000
_cell.length_b   1.000
_cell.length_c   1.000
_cell.angle_alpha   90.00
_cell.angle_beta   90.00
_cell.angle_gamma   90.00
#
_symmetry.space_group_name_H-M   'P 1'
#
loop_
_entity.id
_entity.type
_entity.pdbx_description
1 polymer ?
#
loop_
_entity_poly.entity_id
_entity_poly.type
_entity_poly.pdbx_seq_one_letter_code
_entity_poly.pdbx_strand_id
1 'polypeptide(L)'
;MLWALPAPASAQVEFLQRCSQDSLDAYQAEQRINWARRCALNLHTSGPQDFFATGEPYAGGSGGPTLFDYLDDRYASRSYTGSYERLINTRYRYNLFLSSGGPTTQSRDPLNSWKWTKSLNYKRPRPMYPTFGSTNNIATAVLLKPSTNPADCNLYDAQGSASDTFHVLGFCTASCYTPEQKVLFPEGYQSIVEAADARRPTMMTLTPDALLGDIQVMENDVHSYIAELRDGEHVIFEIRTASGGLLRLTDEHPVVLGGGQLAQARTLQVEQELIREDGSLDSIVSVDKTTHHGKVYNLQPQTTDRVSNLLIAQGYVVGSARFQNDDIGYINRIILAGAIPDEVIPR
;
A
#
# COMPACT_ATOMS: atom_id res chain seq x y z
N MET A 1 5.81 25.39 30.51
CA MET A 1 4.79 24.34 30.37
C MET A 1 4.97 23.74 28.98
N LEU A 2 5.80 22.69 28.87
CA LEU A 2 6.01 21.98 27.60
C LEU A 2 4.76 21.12 27.34
N TRP A 3 4.06 21.37 26.23
CA TRP A 3 2.99 20.51 25.78
C TRP A 3 3.62 19.35 25.01
N ALA A 4 3.51 18.14 25.56
CA ALA A 4 3.83 16.92 24.84
C ALA A 4 2.75 16.70 23.78
N LEU A 5 3.10 16.81 22.50
CA LEU A 5 2.21 16.39 21.42
C LEU A 5 1.94 14.89 21.59
N PRO A 6 0.69 14.41 21.48
CA PRO A 6 0.41 12.99 21.43
C PRO A 6 1.21 12.36 20.29
N ALA A 7 1.88 11.25 20.60
CA ALA A 7 2.85 10.65 19.70
C ALA A 7 2.18 10.22 18.38
N PRO A 8 2.75 10.56 17.21
CA PRO A 8 2.25 10.15 15.88
C PRO A 8 2.16 8.62 15.69
N ALA A 9 2.71 7.84 16.62
CA ALA A 9 2.61 6.39 16.65
C ALA A 9 1.16 5.86 16.80
N SER A 10 0.27 6.57 17.51
CA SER A 10 -1.09 6.06 17.81
C SER A 10 -2.01 6.02 16.59
N ALA A 11 -2.11 7.14 15.84
CA ALA A 11 -2.96 7.26 14.66
C ALA A 11 -2.62 6.24 13.56
N GLN A 12 -1.34 5.86 13.47
CA GLN A 12 -0.90 4.86 12.50
C GLN A 12 -1.26 3.44 12.91
N VAL A 13 -1.18 3.10 14.20
CA VAL A 13 -1.65 1.80 14.70
C VAL A 13 -3.13 1.63 14.45
N GLU A 14 -3.92 2.67 14.70
CA GLU A 14 -5.36 2.70 14.43
C GLU A 14 -5.65 2.55 12.93
N PHE A 15 -4.86 3.20 12.07
CA PHE A 15 -4.96 3.04 10.62
C PHE A 15 -4.72 1.61 10.15
N LEU A 16 -3.63 0.99 10.62
CA LEU A 16 -3.30 -0.38 10.28
C LEU A 16 -4.39 -1.35 10.74
N GLN A 17 -4.95 -1.13 11.95
CA GLN A 17 -6.08 -1.90 12.44
C GLN A 17 -7.30 -1.80 11.50
N ARG A 18 -7.58 -0.61 10.94
CA ARG A 18 -8.68 -0.42 9.99
C ARG A 18 -8.44 -1.10 8.66
N CYS A 19 -7.24 -0.98 8.09
CA CYS A 19 -6.88 -1.71 6.88
C CYS A 19 -7.01 -3.22 7.06
N SER A 20 -6.69 -3.69 8.25
CA SER A 20 -6.85 -5.09 8.62
C SER A 20 -8.33 -5.52 8.73
N GLN A 21 -9.23 -4.63 9.18
CA GLN A 21 -10.69 -4.85 9.24
C GLN A 21 -11.41 -4.71 7.89
N ASP A 22 -10.86 -3.90 6.97
CA ASP A 22 -11.36 -3.68 5.60
C ASP A 22 -10.47 -4.36 4.55
N SER A 23 -9.76 -5.44 4.93
CA SER A 23 -8.84 -6.14 4.04
C SER A 23 -9.56 -6.64 2.78
N LEU A 24 -8.99 -6.33 1.62
CA LEU A 24 -9.46 -6.72 0.29
C LEU A 24 -8.32 -7.42 -0.47
N ASP A 25 -8.66 -8.46 -1.22
CA ASP A 25 -7.73 -9.00 -2.22
C ASP A 25 -7.51 -8.00 -3.37
N ALA A 26 -6.57 -8.29 -4.26
CA ALA A 26 -6.22 -7.40 -5.37
C ALA A 26 -7.40 -7.08 -6.31
N TYR A 27 -8.25 -8.07 -6.58
CA TYR A 27 -9.42 -7.90 -7.45
C TYR A 27 -10.47 -7.04 -6.76
N GLN A 28 -10.79 -7.33 -5.50
CA GLN A 28 -11.72 -6.56 -4.68
C GLN A 28 -11.23 -5.12 -4.47
N ALA A 29 -9.94 -4.90 -4.25
CA ALA A 29 -9.32 -3.59 -4.18
C ALA A 29 -9.51 -2.80 -5.47
N GLU A 30 -9.28 -3.43 -6.63
CA GLU A 30 -9.56 -2.82 -7.93
C GLU A 30 -11.05 -2.47 -8.09
N GLN A 31 -11.96 -3.36 -7.67
CA GLN A 31 -13.40 -3.04 -7.69
C GLN A 31 -13.71 -1.83 -6.80
N ARG A 32 -13.12 -1.74 -5.60
CA ARG A 32 -13.28 -0.61 -4.68
C ARG A 32 -12.79 0.70 -5.29
N ILE A 33 -11.65 0.69 -5.97
CA ILE A 33 -11.07 1.88 -6.63
C ILE A 33 -11.95 2.34 -7.80
N ASN A 34 -12.42 1.41 -8.63
CA ASN A 34 -13.35 1.73 -9.72
C ASN A 34 -14.68 2.26 -9.19
N TRP A 35 -15.23 1.64 -8.13
CA TRP A 35 -16.44 2.08 -7.44
C TRP A 35 -16.29 3.50 -6.90
N ALA A 36 -15.21 3.78 -6.15
CA ALA A 36 -14.96 5.08 -5.54
C ALA A 36 -14.86 6.18 -6.61
N ARG A 37 -14.11 5.94 -7.70
CA ARG A 37 -14.05 6.87 -8.83
C ARG A 37 -15.42 7.12 -9.46
N ARG A 38 -16.18 6.06 -9.73
CA ARG A 38 -17.51 6.14 -10.35
C ARG A 38 -18.48 6.96 -9.49
N CYS A 39 -18.48 6.74 -8.18
CA CYS A 39 -19.36 7.44 -7.25
C CYS A 39 -18.97 8.91 -7.08
N ALA A 40 -17.66 9.22 -7.03
CA ALA A 40 -17.17 10.59 -7.06
C ALA A 40 -17.65 11.33 -8.32
N LEU A 41 -17.51 10.72 -9.49
CA LEU A 41 -17.97 11.31 -10.75
C LEU A 41 -19.48 11.54 -10.77
N ASN A 42 -20.27 10.53 -10.38
CA ASN A 42 -21.72 10.59 -10.45
C ASN A 42 -22.34 11.58 -9.47
N LEU A 43 -21.81 11.67 -8.26
CA LEU A 43 -22.44 12.45 -7.19
C LEU A 43 -21.76 13.80 -6.97
N HIS A 44 -20.45 13.88 -7.14
CA HIS A 44 -19.66 15.04 -6.71
C HIS A 44 -19.16 15.91 -7.85
N THR A 45 -19.47 15.57 -9.10
CA THR A 45 -19.25 16.47 -10.25
C THR A 45 -20.58 16.95 -10.81
N SER A 46 -20.54 18.01 -11.62
CA SER A 46 -21.70 18.48 -12.40
C SER A 46 -21.94 17.66 -13.67
N GLY A 47 -21.18 16.57 -13.86
CA GLY A 47 -21.29 15.65 -14.97
C GLY A 47 -20.00 15.55 -15.81
N PRO A 48 -20.05 14.83 -16.95
CA PRO A 48 -18.84 14.44 -17.67
C PRO A 48 -18.08 15.58 -18.36
N GLN A 49 -18.68 16.77 -18.42
CA GLN A 49 -18.09 18.00 -18.95
C GLN A 49 -17.46 18.89 -17.86
N ASP A 50 -17.64 18.56 -16.58
CA ASP A 50 -17.10 19.30 -15.43
C ASP A 50 -15.64 18.93 -15.13
N PHE A 51 -14.85 18.81 -16.20
CA PHE A 51 -13.43 18.50 -16.12
C PHE A 51 -12.58 19.76 -16.29
N PHE A 52 -11.35 19.71 -15.80
CA PHE A 52 -10.35 20.73 -16.04
C PHE A 52 -9.06 20.13 -16.60
N ALA A 53 -8.31 20.94 -17.33
CA ALA A 53 -6.98 20.60 -17.82
C ALA A 53 -5.97 20.64 -16.68
N THR A 54 -5.29 19.52 -16.42
CA THR A 54 -4.30 19.42 -15.33
C THR A 54 -2.94 20.03 -15.66
N GLY A 55 -2.65 20.27 -16.94
CA GLY A 55 -1.30 20.59 -17.40
C GLY A 55 -0.37 19.37 -17.49
N GLU A 56 -0.76 18.20 -16.97
CA GLU A 56 0.05 16.99 -17.10
C GLU A 56 0.09 16.52 -18.58
N PRO A 57 1.26 16.09 -19.08
CA PRO A 57 1.42 15.67 -20.46
C PRO A 57 0.68 14.35 -20.74
N TYR A 58 -0.09 14.34 -21.83
CA TYR A 58 -0.72 13.14 -22.37
C TYR A 58 0.25 12.37 -23.26
N ALA A 59 0.28 11.04 -23.12
CA ALA A 59 1.17 10.15 -23.86
C ALA A 59 1.07 10.22 -25.40
N GLY A 60 -0.04 10.72 -25.94
CA GLY A 60 -0.37 10.61 -27.37
C GLY A 60 0.32 11.60 -28.31
N GLY A 61 1.34 12.35 -27.87
CA GLY A 61 2.23 13.11 -28.75
C GLY A 61 2.54 14.55 -28.30
N SER A 62 3.66 15.08 -28.79
CA SER A 62 4.10 16.47 -28.61
C SER A 62 3.10 17.44 -29.26
N GLY A 63 2.30 18.11 -28.42
CA GLY A 63 1.19 18.98 -28.85
C GLY A 63 -0.21 18.41 -28.58
N GLY A 64 -0.31 17.23 -27.98
CA GLY A 64 -1.59 16.64 -27.55
C GLY A 64 -2.25 17.39 -26.38
N PRO A 65 -3.57 17.23 -26.19
CA PRO A 65 -4.29 17.85 -25.06
C PRO A 65 -3.72 17.37 -23.73
N THR A 66 -3.68 18.25 -22.72
CA THR A 66 -3.34 17.89 -21.35
C THR A 66 -4.29 16.83 -20.80
N LEU A 67 -3.85 16.05 -19.81
CA LEU A 67 -4.76 15.14 -19.11
C LEU A 67 -5.89 15.92 -18.41
N PHE A 68 -7.10 15.36 -18.43
CA PHE A 68 -8.30 15.96 -17.84
C PHE A 68 -8.70 15.27 -16.54
N ASP A 69 -8.95 16.05 -15.51
CA ASP A 69 -9.37 15.56 -14.19
C ASP A 69 -10.63 16.26 -13.70
N TYR A 70 -11.16 15.77 -12.59
CA TYR A 70 -12.40 16.17 -11.94
C TYR A 70 -12.14 16.37 -10.45
N LEU A 71 -12.90 17.26 -9.81
CA LEU A 71 -12.82 17.50 -8.38
C LEU A 71 -13.90 16.71 -7.61
N ASP A 72 -13.49 16.08 -6.52
CA ASP A 72 -14.33 15.40 -5.53
C ASP A 72 -14.69 16.37 -4.39
N ASP A 73 -15.17 17.59 -4.73
CA ASP A 73 -15.25 18.71 -3.78
C ASP A 73 -16.65 19.21 -3.43
N ARG A 74 -17.67 18.77 -4.17
CA ARG A 74 -19.05 19.29 -4.04
C ARG A 74 -19.67 19.10 -2.64
N TYR A 75 -19.24 18.08 -1.90
CA TYR A 75 -19.73 17.81 -0.55
C TYR A 75 -18.55 17.59 0.39
N ALA A 76 -18.22 18.59 1.23
CA ALA A 76 -17.13 18.45 2.18
C ALA A 76 -17.32 17.28 3.19
N SER A 77 -18.56 16.86 3.43
CA SER A 77 -18.94 15.76 4.31
C SER A 77 -18.92 14.38 3.65
N ARG A 78 -18.65 14.28 2.34
CA ARG A 78 -18.58 13.01 1.60
C ARG A 78 -17.38 13.06 0.67
N SER A 79 -16.38 12.21 0.88
CA SER A 79 -15.26 12.10 -0.06
C SER A 79 -14.96 10.65 -0.39
N TYR A 80 -14.80 10.38 -1.69
CA TYR A 80 -14.44 9.06 -2.21
C TYR A 80 -12.94 8.94 -2.50
N THR A 81 -12.25 10.07 -2.69
CA THR A 81 -10.86 10.12 -3.18
C THR A 81 -9.85 10.51 -2.10
N GLY A 82 -10.28 11.19 -1.03
CA GLY A 82 -9.47 11.48 0.14
C GLY A 82 -8.23 12.37 -0.07
N SER A 83 -7.91 12.84 -1.29
CA SER A 83 -6.78 13.76 -1.48
C SER A 83 -7.11 15.16 -0.97
N TYR A 84 -6.07 15.86 -0.48
CA TYR A 84 -6.15 17.30 -0.28
C TYR A 84 -6.59 18.03 -1.56
N GLU A 85 -6.07 17.59 -2.71
CA GLU A 85 -6.38 18.14 -4.03
C GLU A 85 -7.72 17.63 -4.60
N ARG A 86 -8.33 16.60 -4.00
CA ARG A 86 -9.61 16.00 -4.40
C ARG A 86 -9.69 15.57 -5.88
N LEU A 87 -8.55 15.30 -6.52
CA LEU A 87 -8.44 14.91 -7.94
C LEU A 87 -8.86 13.45 -8.17
N ILE A 88 -9.95 13.23 -8.90
CA ILE A 88 -10.55 11.90 -9.08
C ILE A 88 -9.69 10.95 -9.91
N ASN A 89 -9.29 11.37 -11.12
CA ASN A 89 -8.53 10.54 -12.04
C ASN A 89 -7.07 10.38 -11.62
N THR A 90 -6.47 11.43 -11.08
CA THR A 90 -5.13 11.37 -10.48
C THR A 90 -5.09 10.34 -9.37
N ARG A 91 -6.08 10.36 -8.46
CA ARG A 91 -6.16 9.38 -7.36
C ARG A 91 -6.41 7.97 -7.89
N TYR A 92 -7.35 7.81 -8.82
CA TYR A 92 -7.61 6.53 -9.47
C TYR A 92 -6.35 5.91 -10.10
N ARG A 93 -5.61 6.71 -10.89
CA ARG A 93 -4.36 6.27 -11.52
C ARG A 93 -3.35 5.87 -10.46
N TYR A 94 -3.14 6.71 -9.46
CA TYR A 94 -2.13 6.48 -8.43
C TYR A 94 -2.40 5.18 -7.65
N ASN A 95 -3.68 4.95 -7.35
CA ASN A 95 -4.15 3.77 -6.64
C ASN A 95 -4.02 2.47 -7.45
N LEU A 96 -4.19 2.54 -8.77
CA LEU A 96 -4.22 1.36 -9.62
C LEU A 96 -2.89 1.09 -10.34
N PHE A 97 -2.02 2.09 -10.51
CA PHE A 97 -0.77 1.99 -11.27
C PHE A 97 0.42 2.56 -10.50
N LEU A 98 1.61 2.05 -10.81
CA LEU A 98 2.86 2.55 -10.24
C LEU A 98 3.09 4.02 -10.67
N SER A 99 3.58 4.82 -9.73
CA SER A 99 3.93 6.24 -9.96
C SER A 99 5.07 6.34 -10.97
N SER A 100 6.09 5.50 -10.83
CA SER A 100 7.34 5.47 -11.63
C SER A 100 7.24 4.87 -13.05
N GLY A 101 6.06 4.47 -13.53
CA GLY A 101 5.94 3.69 -14.77
C GLY A 101 5.24 4.39 -15.93
N GLY A 102 5.91 4.52 -17.08
CA GLY A 102 5.33 4.81 -18.40
C GLY A 102 4.48 6.09 -18.55
N PRO A 103 4.09 6.44 -19.79
CA PRO A 103 3.28 7.61 -20.02
C PRO A 103 1.80 7.32 -19.69
N THR A 104 1.08 8.33 -19.17
CA THR A 104 -0.35 8.22 -18.84
C THR A 104 -1.19 8.54 -20.08
N THR A 105 -2.15 7.68 -20.38
CA THR A 105 -3.15 7.89 -21.42
C THR A 105 -4.51 8.20 -20.77
N GLN A 106 -5.47 8.66 -21.58
CA GLN A 106 -6.85 8.86 -21.14
C GLN A 106 -7.83 8.44 -22.23
N SER A 107 -9.00 7.99 -21.82
CA SER A 107 -10.13 7.67 -22.70
C SER A 107 -11.46 8.02 -22.03
N ARG A 108 -12.56 8.04 -22.79
CA ARG A 108 -13.90 8.20 -22.21
C ARG A 108 -14.39 6.85 -21.68
N ASP A 109 -14.93 6.84 -20.47
CA ASP A 109 -15.53 5.65 -19.84
C ASP A 109 -17.03 5.53 -20.16
N PRO A 110 -17.75 4.51 -19.65
CA PRO A 110 -19.20 4.38 -19.88
C PRO A 110 -20.07 5.52 -19.32
N LEU A 111 -19.55 6.33 -18.40
CA LEU A 111 -20.21 7.57 -17.94
C LEU A 111 -19.88 8.75 -18.86
N ASN A 112 -19.21 8.52 -19.99
CA ASN A 112 -18.65 9.53 -20.87
C ASN A 112 -17.68 10.48 -20.15
N SER A 113 -17.08 10.07 -19.04
CA SER A 113 -16.09 10.87 -18.30
C SER A 113 -14.68 10.47 -18.70
N TRP A 114 -13.74 11.41 -18.66
CA TRP A 114 -12.33 11.10 -18.92
C TRP A 114 -11.80 10.16 -17.83
N LYS A 115 -11.06 9.13 -18.22
CA LYS A 115 -10.45 8.13 -17.34
C LYS A 115 -8.98 8.00 -17.68
N TRP A 116 -8.13 8.16 -16.69
CA TRP A 116 -6.69 7.97 -16.86
C TRP A 116 -6.33 6.49 -16.76
N THR A 117 -5.43 6.05 -17.64
CA THR A 117 -4.91 4.69 -17.66
C THR A 117 -3.41 4.70 -17.97
N LYS A 118 -2.75 3.58 -17.70
CA LYS A 118 -1.39 3.27 -18.13
C LYS A 118 -1.37 1.88 -18.76
N SER A 119 -0.24 1.50 -19.36
CA SER A 119 -0.02 0.10 -19.75
C SER A 119 -0.22 -0.84 -18.56
N LEU A 120 -0.79 -2.02 -18.81
CA LEU A 120 -1.02 -3.04 -17.77
C LEU A 120 0.28 -3.52 -17.12
N ASN A 121 1.42 -3.38 -17.79
CA ASN A 121 2.74 -3.67 -17.21
C ASN A 121 3.09 -2.74 -16.04
N TYR A 122 2.41 -1.60 -15.91
CA TYR A 122 2.57 -0.67 -14.79
C TYR A 122 1.40 -0.74 -13.80
N LYS A 123 0.45 -1.66 -14.00
CA LYS A 123 -0.66 -1.86 -13.06
C LYS A 123 -0.10 -2.41 -11.76
N ARG A 124 -0.47 -1.78 -10.64
CA ARG A 124 -0.17 -2.30 -9.30
C ARG A 124 -0.86 -3.65 -9.18
N PRO A 125 -0.13 -4.70 -8.83
CA PRO A 125 -0.79 -5.99 -8.67
C PRO A 125 -1.58 -6.05 -7.37
N ARG A 126 -1.22 -5.20 -6.38
CA ARG A 126 -2.02 -4.90 -5.20
C ARG A 126 -2.38 -3.41 -5.18
N PRO A 127 -3.51 -3.06 -5.81
CA PRO A 127 -3.98 -1.69 -5.85
C PRO A 127 -4.24 -1.12 -4.46
N MET A 128 -3.99 0.17 -4.29
CA MET A 128 -4.25 0.87 -3.04
C MET A 128 -5.70 1.30 -3.01
N TYR A 129 -6.49 0.84 -2.04
CA TYR A 129 -7.92 1.14 -2.00
C TYR A 129 -8.26 2.03 -0.80
N PRO A 130 -9.24 2.95 -0.95
CA PRO A 130 -9.67 3.79 0.15
C PRO A 130 -10.45 2.97 1.18
N THR A 131 -10.15 3.23 2.45
CA THR A 131 -11.01 2.82 3.57
C THR A 131 -11.76 4.02 4.13
N PHE A 132 -12.99 3.81 4.61
CA PHE A 132 -13.94 4.87 4.90
C PHE A 132 -14.36 4.92 6.36
N GLY A 133 -14.63 6.12 6.85
CA GLY A 133 -15.10 6.36 8.20
C GLY A 133 -16.18 7.42 8.28
N SER A 134 -17.01 7.38 9.33
CA SER A 134 -18.06 8.38 9.57
C SER A 134 -17.54 9.79 9.88
N THR A 135 -16.27 9.93 10.27
CA THR A 135 -15.58 11.20 10.54
C THR A 135 -14.19 11.16 9.92
N ASN A 136 -13.52 12.30 9.77
CA ASN A 136 -12.12 12.36 9.31
C ASN A 136 -11.11 11.94 10.41
N ASN A 137 -11.51 11.98 11.68
CA ASN A 137 -10.68 11.50 12.79
C ASN A 137 -10.67 9.98 12.87
N ILE A 138 -9.52 9.38 12.60
CA ILE A 138 -9.35 7.93 12.55
C ILE A 138 -9.51 7.22 13.90
N ALA A 139 -9.25 7.91 15.01
CA ALA A 139 -9.39 7.30 16.34
C ALA A 139 -10.86 7.11 16.72
N THR A 140 -11.74 7.99 16.23
CA THR A 140 -13.17 8.01 16.62
C THR A 140 -14.13 7.57 15.51
N ALA A 141 -13.66 7.45 14.26
CA ALA A 141 -14.53 7.13 13.14
C ALA A 141 -15.17 5.73 13.25
N VAL A 142 -16.46 5.61 12.93
CA VAL A 142 -17.07 4.30 12.69
C VAL A 142 -16.61 3.83 11.31
N LEU A 143 -16.06 2.61 11.20
CA LEU A 143 -15.65 2.04 9.91
C LEU A 143 -16.88 1.84 9.02
N LEU A 144 -16.81 2.32 7.78
CA LEU A 144 -17.89 2.19 6.81
C LEU A 144 -17.44 1.37 5.59
N LYS A 145 -18.35 0.59 5.02
CA LYS A 145 -18.09 -0.27 3.85
C LYS A 145 -19.11 -0.01 2.75
N PRO A 146 -18.72 -0.09 1.46
CA PRO A 146 -19.67 0.01 0.36
C PRO A 146 -20.68 -1.13 0.38
N SER A 147 -21.82 -0.88 -0.26
CA SER A 147 -22.77 -1.93 -0.61
C SER A 147 -22.11 -3.01 -1.45
N THR A 148 -22.61 -4.24 -1.33
CA THR A 148 -22.27 -5.33 -2.26
C THR A 148 -22.84 -5.07 -3.66
N ASN A 149 -23.84 -4.19 -3.80
CA ASN A 149 -24.29 -3.70 -5.09
C ASN A 149 -23.32 -2.64 -5.62
N PRO A 150 -22.56 -2.92 -6.69
CA PRO A 150 -21.57 -1.98 -7.21
C PRO A 150 -22.21 -0.72 -7.80
N ALA A 151 -23.54 -0.69 -8.02
CA ALA A 151 -24.26 0.47 -8.48
C ALA A 151 -24.56 1.50 -7.37
N ASP A 152 -24.64 1.05 -6.12
CA ASP A 152 -24.95 1.87 -4.95
C ASP A 152 -23.70 2.63 -4.48
N CYS A 153 -23.84 3.94 -4.27
CA CYS A 153 -22.75 4.82 -3.88
C CYS A 153 -22.78 5.18 -2.38
N ASN A 154 -23.68 4.59 -1.61
CA ASN A 154 -23.70 4.76 -0.17
C ASN A 154 -22.63 3.88 0.52
N LEU A 155 -22.29 4.29 1.74
CA LEU A 155 -21.40 3.59 2.64
C LEU A 155 -22.17 3.22 3.90
N TYR A 156 -21.96 2.01 4.40
CA TYR A 156 -22.77 1.39 5.43
C TYR A 156 -21.92 1.05 6.65
N ASP A 157 -22.47 1.24 7.84
CA ASP A 157 -21.88 0.76 9.08
C ASP A 157 -22.03 -0.77 9.23
N ALA A 158 -21.56 -1.31 10.36
CA ALA A 158 -21.64 -2.74 10.65
C ALA A 158 -23.07 -3.25 10.83
N GLN A 159 -24.04 -2.35 11.07
CA GLN A 159 -25.46 -2.64 11.23
C GLN A 159 -26.22 -2.56 9.89
N GLY A 160 -25.54 -2.15 8.81
CA GLY A 160 -26.15 -1.98 7.50
C GLY A 160 -26.90 -0.65 7.34
N SER A 161 -26.65 0.34 8.19
CA SER A 161 -27.22 1.68 8.06
C SER A 161 -26.36 2.53 7.14
N ALA A 162 -26.97 3.15 6.13
CA ALA A 162 -26.26 4.08 5.25
C ALA A 162 -25.84 5.33 6.02
N SER A 163 -24.59 5.75 5.85
CA SER A 163 -24.05 6.97 6.45
C SER A 163 -24.22 8.15 5.51
N ASP A 164 -24.77 9.24 6.03
CA ASP A 164 -24.88 10.49 5.29
C ASP A 164 -23.59 11.31 5.28
N THR A 165 -22.59 10.93 6.08
CA THR A 165 -21.27 11.57 6.17
C THR A 165 -20.19 10.50 6.13
N PHE A 166 -19.19 10.68 5.29
CA PHE A 166 -18.05 9.78 5.25
C PHE A 166 -16.80 10.45 4.71
N HIS A 167 -15.66 9.96 5.19
CA HIS A 167 -14.34 10.42 4.81
C HIS A 167 -13.47 9.22 4.47
N VAL A 168 -12.54 9.42 3.53
CA VAL A 168 -11.42 8.48 3.36
C VAL A 168 -10.50 8.64 4.57
N LEU A 169 -10.33 7.57 5.35
CA LEU A 169 -9.42 7.56 6.50
C LEU A 169 -7.97 7.28 6.08
N GLY A 170 -7.79 6.68 4.91
CA GLY A 170 -6.51 6.44 4.26
C GLY A 170 -6.60 5.32 3.22
N PHE A 171 -5.44 4.89 2.73
CA PHE A 171 -5.30 3.88 1.69
C PHE A 171 -4.58 2.64 2.18
N CYS A 172 -5.19 1.49 1.95
CA CYS A 172 -4.68 0.19 2.39
C CYS A 172 -3.98 -0.53 1.24
N THR A 173 -2.96 -1.32 1.57
CA THR A 173 -2.31 -2.29 0.68
C THR A 173 -2.45 -3.70 1.19
N ALA A 174 -2.39 -4.66 0.27
CA ALA A 174 -2.15 -6.05 0.59
C ALA A 174 -0.66 -6.31 0.33
N SER A 175 0.13 -6.71 1.33
CA SER A 175 1.40 -7.45 1.14
C SER A 175 2.08 -7.85 2.43
N CYS A 176 2.43 -9.13 2.48
CA CYS A 176 2.77 -9.82 3.72
C CYS A 176 3.57 -11.13 3.47
N TYR A 177 4.13 -11.65 4.54
CA TYR A 177 4.73 -12.96 4.74
C TYR A 177 3.73 -13.94 5.35
N THR A 178 3.97 -15.23 5.18
CA THR A 178 3.33 -16.26 6.02
C THR A 178 3.79 -16.15 7.49
N PRO A 179 2.98 -16.58 8.47
CA PRO A 179 3.30 -16.43 9.91
C PRO A 179 4.67 -16.97 10.32
N GLU A 180 5.05 -18.11 9.75
CA GLU A 180 6.28 -18.87 10.02
C GLU A 180 7.54 -18.27 9.39
N GLN A 181 7.40 -17.31 8.47
CA GLN A 181 8.55 -16.69 7.83
C GLN A 181 9.42 -16.00 8.90
N LYS A 182 10.70 -16.34 8.92
CA LYS A 182 11.65 -15.76 9.87
C LYS A 182 12.29 -14.51 9.29
N VAL A 183 12.37 -13.48 10.13
CA VAL A 183 13.06 -12.21 9.85
C VAL A 183 14.19 -12.06 10.86
N LEU A 184 15.27 -11.37 10.46
CA LEU A 184 16.42 -11.12 11.31
C LEU A 184 16.12 -9.98 12.30
N PHE A 185 16.25 -10.28 13.59
CA PHE A 185 16.20 -9.34 14.72
C PHE A 185 17.57 -9.31 15.41
N PRO A 186 17.83 -8.34 16.33
CA PRO A 186 19.10 -8.30 17.07
C PRO A 186 19.43 -9.60 17.81
N GLU A 187 18.41 -10.33 18.28
CA GLU A 187 18.59 -11.63 18.96
C GLU A 187 18.66 -12.83 17.99
N GLY A 188 18.65 -12.57 16.68
CA GLY A 188 18.67 -13.58 15.62
C GLY A 188 17.33 -13.75 14.90
N TYR A 189 17.20 -14.86 14.17
CA TYR A 189 16.00 -15.16 13.38
C TYR A 189 14.81 -15.54 14.25
N GLN A 190 13.72 -14.77 14.14
CA GLN A 190 12.44 -15.03 14.81
C GLN A 190 11.33 -15.08 13.76
N SER A 191 10.29 -15.90 13.99
CA SER A 191 9.13 -15.87 13.10
C SER A 191 8.43 -14.51 13.21
N ILE A 192 7.87 -14.03 12.10
CA ILE A 192 7.25 -12.71 12.09
C ILE A 192 6.01 -12.64 13.00
N VAL A 193 5.27 -13.74 13.15
CA VAL A 193 4.13 -13.80 14.07
C VAL A 193 4.58 -13.68 15.52
N GLU A 194 5.62 -14.40 15.94
CA GLU A 194 6.16 -14.31 17.31
C GLU A 194 6.70 -12.91 17.60
N ALA A 195 7.41 -12.30 16.63
CA ALA A 195 7.93 -10.95 16.78
C ALA A 195 6.81 -9.90 16.88
N ALA A 196 5.73 -10.06 16.11
CA ALA A 196 4.56 -9.20 16.17
C ALA A 196 3.80 -9.34 17.50
N ASP A 197 3.58 -10.57 17.96
CA ASP A 197 2.92 -10.87 19.23
C ASP A 197 3.73 -10.33 20.42
N ALA A 198 5.05 -10.49 20.38
CA ALA A 198 5.98 -9.95 21.37
C ALA A 198 6.21 -8.44 21.26
N ARG A 199 5.73 -7.80 20.18
CA ARG A 199 5.96 -6.38 19.84
C ARG A 199 7.43 -6.00 19.97
N ARG A 200 8.32 -6.73 19.30
CA ARG A 200 9.76 -6.41 19.35
C ARG A 200 9.98 -4.97 18.88
N PRO A 201 10.72 -4.15 19.65
CA PRO A 201 10.83 -2.72 19.36
C PRO A 201 11.79 -2.44 18.21
N THR A 202 12.69 -3.36 17.90
CA THR A 202 13.76 -3.18 16.92
C THR A 202 13.87 -4.40 16.00
N MET A 203 14.55 -4.24 14.86
CA MET A 203 14.78 -5.25 13.83
C MET A 203 16.12 -4.99 13.13
N MET A 204 16.61 -5.93 12.31
CA MET A 204 17.78 -5.69 11.47
C MET A 204 17.36 -5.25 10.06
N THR A 205 17.88 -4.10 9.62
CA THR A 205 17.77 -3.60 8.24
C THR A 205 19.15 -3.44 7.63
N LEU A 206 19.24 -3.25 6.32
CA LEU A 206 20.51 -2.83 5.73
C LEU A 206 20.92 -1.44 6.25
N THR A 207 22.22 -1.17 6.31
CA THR A 207 22.73 0.19 6.51
C THR A 207 22.55 1.02 5.23
N PRO A 208 22.50 2.38 5.31
CA PRO A 208 22.39 3.23 4.13
C PRO A 208 23.53 3.08 3.10
N ASP A 209 24.69 2.61 3.55
CA ASP A 209 25.91 2.43 2.76
C ASP A 209 26.17 0.96 2.34
N ALA A 210 25.24 0.04 2.63
CA ALA A 210 25.36 -1.35 2.24
C ALA A 210 25.50 -1.50 0.71
N LEU A 211 26.43 -2.38 0.30
CA LEU A 211 26.70 -2.71 -1.11
C LEU A 211 26.33 -4.16 -1.39
N LEU A 212 26.07 -4.52 -2.65
CA LEU A 212 25.64 -5.89 -3.00
C LEU A 212 26.66 -6.98 -2.56
N GLY A 213 27.95 -6.67 -2.62
CA GLY A 213 29.03 -7.56 -2.17
C GLY A 213 29.53 -7.31 -0.75
N ASP A 214 28.92 -6.37 -0.03
CA ASP A 214 29.23 -6.06 1.37
C ASP A 214 27.92 -5.65 2.07
N ILE A 215 27.15 -6.67 2.41
CA ILE A 215 25.86 -6.50 3.07
C ILE A 215 26.13 -6.18 4.54
N GLN A 216 25.87 -4.93 4.90
CA GLN A 216 25.96 -4.45 6.27
C GLN A 216 24.55 -4.23 6.82
N VAL A 217 24.32 -4.71 8.05
CA VAL A 217 23.04 -4.57 8.74
C VAL A 217 23.18 -3.67 9.96
N MET A 218 22.11 -2.95 10.27
CA MET A 218 21.97 -2.14 11.48
C MET A 218 20.66 -2.46 12.19
N GLU A 219 20.66 -2.25 13.50
CA GLU A 219 19.44 -2.23 14.28
C GLU A 219 18.62 -0.98 13.92
N ASN A 220 17.32 -1.17 13.72
CA ASN A 220 16.37 -0.13 13.39
C ASN A 220 15.10 -0.30 14.21
N ASP A 221 14.49 0.79 14.63
CA ASP A 221 13.20 0.74 15.33
C ASP A 221 12.12 0.20 14.40
N VAL A 222 11.34 -0.77 14.89
CA VAL A 222 10.13 -1.21 14.23
C VAL A 222 9.08 -0.13 14.45
N HIS A 223 8.66 0.48 13.35
CA HIS A 223 7.61 1.46 13.37
C HIS A 223 6.23 0.85 13.56
N SER A 224 5.97 -0.27 12.86
CA SER A 224 4.72 -0.98 12.97
C SER A 224 4.81 -2.42 12.44
N TYR A 225 4.10 -3.32 13.11
CA TYR A 225 3.72 -4.62 12.56
C TYR A 225 2.39 -4.49 11.82
N ILE A 226 2.32 -5.13 10.66
CA ILE A 226 1.13 -5.23 9.84
C ILE A 226 0.71 -6.69 9.91
N ALA A 227 -0.53 -6.96 10.27
CA ALA A 227 -1.08 -8.30 10.27
C ALA A 227 -2.50 -8.25 9.77
N GLU A 228 -2.93 -9.27 9.06
CA GLU A 228 -4.35 -9.45 8.78
C GLU A 228 -5.12 -9.81 10.05
N LEU A 229 -6.31 -9.24 10.22
CA LEU A 229 -7.08 -9.40 11.46
C LEU A 229 -7.79 -10.75 11.49
N ARG A 230 -8.14 -11.25 10.31
CA ARG A 230 -8.87 -12.48 10.07
C ARG A 230 -8.05 -13.35 9.14
N ASP A 231 -8.28 -14.65 9.23
CA ASP A 231 -7.72 -15.58 8.28
C ASP A 231 -8.37 -15.37 6.91
N GLY A 232 -7.56 -15.44 5.86
CA GLY A 232 -8.00 -15.37 4.47
C GLY A 232 -7.22 -16.38 3.62
N GLU A 233 -7.67 -16.60 2.39
CA GLU A 233 -6.89 -17.34 1.40
C GLU A 233 -5.87 -16.42 0.73
N HIS A 234 -4.61 -16.82 0.76
CA HIS A 234 -3.49 -16.10 0.16
C HIS A 234 -2.76 -16.99 -0.83
N VAL A 235 -2.40 -16.42 -1.97
CA VAL A 235 -1.42 -17.02 -2.88
C VAL A 235 -0.02 -16.81 -2.30
N ILE A 236 0.69 -17.91 -2.05
CA ILE A 236 2.06 -17.92 -1.57
C ILE A 236 2.98 -18.48 -2.65
N PHE A 237 4.10 -17.81 -2.86
CA PHE A 237 5.21 -18.27 -3.67
C PHE A 237 6.26 -18.87 -2.76
N GLU A 238 6.47 -20.18 -2.89
CA GLU A 238 7.57 -20.89 -2.25
C GLU A 238 8.78 -20.87 -3.17
N ILE A 239 9.78 -20.08 -2.80
CA ILE A 239 11.00 -19.91 -3.58
C ILE A 239 12.10 -20.73 -2.90
N ARG A 240 12.62 -21.72 -3.62
CA ARG A 240 13.71 -22.59 -3.15
C ARG A 240 14.97 -22.24 -3.90
N THR A 241 16.09 -22.19 -3.19
CA THR A 241 17.40 -21.85 -3.77
C THR A 241 18.37 -23.03 -3.73
N ALA A 242 19.47 -22.91 -4.47
CA ALA A 242 20.49 -23.96 -4.62
C ALA A 242 21.15 -24.33 -3.28
N SER A 243 21.32 -23.38 -2.37
CA SER A 243 21.83 -23.65 -1.02
C SER A 243 20.84 -24.38 -0.09
N GLY A 244 19.59 -24.59 -0.53
CA GLY A 244 18.51 -25.14 0.28
C GLY A 244 17.68 -24.10 1.04
N GLY A 245 17.86 -22.81 0.75
CA GLY A 245 17.02 -21.75 1.32
C GLY A 245 15.57 -21.82 0.86
N LEU A 246 14.69 -21.27 1.69
CA LEU A 246 13.24 -21.22 1.44
C LEU A 246 12.66 -19.87 1.85
N LEU A 247 12.06 -19.18 0.89
CA LEU A 247 11.22 -18.01 1.13
C LEU A 247 9.76 -18.34 0.82
N ARG A 248 8.84 -17.93 1.71
CA ARG A 248 7.39 -18.13 1.54
C ARG A 248 6.69 -16.78 1.57
N LEU A 249 6.52 -16.22 0.39
CA LEU A 249 6.15 -14.82 0.20
C LEU A 249 4.79 -14.70 -0.48
N THR A 250 4.03 -13.65 -0.19
CA THR A 250 2.90 -13.30 -1.06
C THR A 250 3.41 -12.79 -2.41
N ASP A 251 2.55 -12.84 -3.43
CA ASP A 251 2.83 -12.49 -4.83
C ASP A 251 3.67 -11.23 -5.05
N GLU A 252 3.40 -10.17 -4.30
CA GLU A 252 3.99 -8.85 -4.46
C GLU A 252 5.12 -8.55 -3.48
N HIS A 253 5.51 -9.51 -2.65
CA HIS A 253 6.57 -9.25 -1.70
C HIS A 253 7.89 -8.98 -2.46
N PRO A 254 8.54 -7.84 -2.24
CA PRO A 254 9.75 -7.45 -2.96
C PRO A 254 10.95 -8.26 -2.47
N VAL A 255 11.71 -8.81 -3.41
CA VAL A 255 12.94 -9.56 -3.20
C VAL A 255 14.06 -8.92 -4.01
N VAL A 256 15.27 -8.82 -3.45
CA VAL A 256 16.44 -8.27 -4.15
C VAL A 256 17.14 -9.37 -4.94
N LEU A 257 17.25 -9.19 -6.25
CA LEU A 257 18.00 -10.05 -7.16
C LEU A 257 19.50 -9.74 -7.13
N GLY A 258 20.33 -10.65 -7.61
CA GLY A 258 21.80 -10.53 -7.61
C GLY A 258 22.36 -9.28 -8.29
N GLY A 259 21.65 -8.69 -9.24
CA GLY A 259 22.00 -7.40 -9.86
C GLY A 259 21.56 -6.16 -9.07
N GLY A 260 21.03 -6.34 -7.85
CA GLY A 260 20.51 -5.28 -7.00
C GLY A 260 19.12 -4.77 -7.38
N GLN A 261 18.48 -5.37 -8.40
CA GLN A 261 17.11 -5.03 -8.77
C GLN A 261 16.11 -5.65 -7.80
N LEU A 262 15.03 -4.93 -7.55
CA LEU A 262 13.90 -5.48 -6.81
C LEU A 262 12.91 -6.13 -7.78
N ALA A 263 12.53 -7.35 -7.46
CA ALA A 263 11.52 -8.11 -8.19
C ALA A 263 10.39 -8.51 -7.23
N GLN A 264 9.18 -8.66 -7.77
CA GLN A 264 8.06 -9.22 -7.03
C GLN A 264 8.23 -10.74 -6.97
N ALA A 265 7.84 -11.38 -5.85
CA ALA A 265 7.90 -12.83 -5.70
C ALA A 265 7.28 -13.59 -6.88
N ARG A 266 6.15 -13.13 -7.41
CA ARG A 266 5.47 -13.74 -8.57
C ARG A 266 6.20 -13.63 -9.91
N THR A 267 7.15 -12.71 -10.02
CA THR A 267 7.95 -12.48 -11.24
C THR A 267 9.28 -13.21 -11.22
N LEU A 268 9.61 -13.84 -10.09
CA LEU A 268 10.83 -14.60 -9.96
C LEU A 268 10.82 -15.83 -10.88
N GLN A 269 11.98 -16.13 -11.43
CA GLN A 269 12.21 -17.24 -12.35
C GLN A 269 13.37 -18.09 -11.86
N VAL A 270 13.34 -19.39 -12.17
CA VAL A 270 14.47 -20.30 -11.98
C VAL A 270 15.71 -19.73 -12.69
N GLU A 271 16.90 -20.00 -12.14
CA GLU A 271 18.21 -19.46 -12.55
C GLU A 271 18.45 -17.98 -12.21
N GLN A 272 17.45 -17.21 -11.78
CA GLN A 272 17.72 -15.90 -11.18
C GLN A 272 18.41 -16.09 -9.83
N GLU A 273 19.25 -15.14 -9.45
CA GLU A 273 20.00 -15.19 -8.19
C GLU A 273 19.39 -14.24 -7.16
N LEU A 274 19.29 -14.70 -5.92
CA LEU A 274 18.93 -13.88 -4.77
C LEU A 274 20.18 -13.47 -4.01
N ILE A 275 20.14 -12.30 -3.37
CA ILE A 275 21.23 -11.84 -2.51
C ILE A 275 21.02 -12.36 -1.09
N ARG A 276 22.03 -13.06 -0.57
CA ARG A 276 22.08 -13.54 0.80
C ARG A 276 22.53 -12.47 1.78
N GLU A 277 22.31 -12.71 3.07
CA GLU A 277 22.70 -11.80 4.15
C GLU A 277 24.21 -11.53 4.24
N ASP A 278 25.03 -12.42 3.67
CA ASP A 278 26.49 -12.29 3.59
C ASP A 278 26.96 -11.67 2.25
N GLY A 279 26.03 -11.22 1.40
CA GLY A 279 26.30 -10.66 0.08
C GLY A 279 26.57 -11.69 -1.02
N SER A 280 26.60 -12.99 -0.69
CA SER A 280 26.74 -14.02 -1.72
C SER A 280 25.44 -14.22 -2.51
N LEU A 281 25.59 -14.73 -3.73
CA LEU A 281 24.47 -14.99 -4.64
C LEU A 281 24.00 -16.45 -4.52
N ASP A 282 22.70 -16.65 -4.62
CA ASP A 282 22.08 -17.97 -4.48
C ASP A 282 20.99 -18.17 -5.54
N SER A 283 21.22 -19.09 -6.47
CA SER A 283 20.35 -19.32 -7.61
C SER A 283 19.02 -19.94 -7.17
N ILE A 284 17.92 -19.43 -7.70
CA ILE A 284 16.58 -20.00 -7.53
C ILE A 284 16.49 -21.30 -8.33
N VAL A 285 16.15 -22.39 -7.65
CA VAL A 285 15.96 -23.72 -8.26
C VAL A 285 14.48 -24.11 -8.40
N SER A 286 13.59 -23.50 -7.61
CA SER A 286 12.14 -23.68 -7.75
C SER A 286 11.36 -22.44 -7.34
N VAL A 287 10.23 -22.20 -8.01
CA VAL A 287 9.23 -21.20 -7.63
C VAL A 287 7.85 -21.87 -7.74
N ASP A 288 7.32 -22.31 -6.60
CA ASP A 288 6.07 -23.04 -6.53
C ASP A 288 4.94 -22.14 -6.01
N LYS A 289 3.78 -22.17 -6.67
CA LYS A 289 2.58 -21.46 -6.20
C LYS A 289 1.77 -22.37 -5.30
N THR A 290 1.54 -21.93 -4.06
CA THR A 290 0.69 -22.61 -3.08
C THR A 290 -0.40 -21.69 -2.56
N THR A 291 -1.39 -22.25 -1.88
CA THR A 291 -2.42 -21.49 -1.17
C THR A 291 -2.18 -21.62 0.32
N HIS A 292 -2.23 -20.51 1.04
CA HIS A 292 -2.21 -20.47 2.49
C HIS A 292 -3.53 -19.90 2.99
N HIS A 293 -4.24 -20.64 3.85
CA HIS A 293 -5.38 -20.12 4.58
C HIS A 293 -4.95 -19.72 5.99
N GLY A 294 -4.98 -18.43 6.30
CA GLY A 294 -4.48 -17.91 7.56
C GLY A 294 -4.22 -16.42 7.48
N LYS A 295 -3.58 -15.87 8.50
CA LYS A 295 -3.11 -14.48 8.49
C LYS A 295 -1.76 -14.39 7.83
N VAL A 296 -1.52 -13.26 7.19
CA VAL A 296 -0.20 -12.88 6.71
C VAL A 296 0.27 -11.61 7.42
N TYR A 297 1.58 -11.48 7.59
CA TYR A 297 2.22 -10.45 8.42
C TYR A 297 3.25 -9.64 7.63
N ASN A 298 3.48 -8.39 7.96
CA ASN A 298 4.58 -7.59 7.45
C ASN A 298 5.08 -6.66 8.55
N LEU A 299 6.20 -6.00 8.32
CA LEU A 299 6.76 -5.06 9.28
C LEU A 299 7.42 -3.89 8.57
N GLN A 300 7.37 -2.75 9.24
CA GLN A 300 7.82 -1.48 8.72
C GLN A 300 8.90 -0.91 9.65
N PRO A 301 10.12 -0.64 9.17
CA PRO A 301 11.11 0.09 9.94
C PRO A 301 10.76 1.59 9.99
N GLN A 302 11.25 2.29 11.01
CA GLN A 302 10.97 3.72 11.23
C GLN A 302 11.71 4.64 10.24
N THR A 303 12.81 4.17 9.68
CA THR A 303 13.62 4.91 8.70
C THR A 303 12.88 5.28 7.40
N THR A 304 13.25 6.43 6.83
CA THR A 304 12.84 6.87 5.48
C THR A 304 13.90 6.58 4.42
N ASP A 305 15.08 6.12 4.81
CA ASP A 305 16.17 5.79 3.88
C ASP A 305 15.81 4.53 3.08
N ARG A 306 15.96 4.58 1.75
CA ARG A 306 15.48 3.52 0.86
C ARG A 306 16.23 2.20 1.04
N VAL A 307 17.53 2.25 1.29
CA VAL A 307 18.37 1.05 1.51
C VAL A 307 18.04 0.44 2.86
N SER A 308 17.89 1.29 3.89
CA SER A 308 17.47 0.89 5.23
C SER A 308 16.03 0.37 5.31
N ASN A 309 15.28 0.40 4.20
CA ASN A 309 13.99 -0.26 4.07
C ASN A 309 14.08 -1.69 3.52
N LEU A 310 15.29 -2.19 3.27
CA LEU A 310 15.58 -3.59 3.00
C LEU A 310 15.92 -4.30 4.31
N LEU A 311 15.40 -5.50 4.48
CA LEU A 311 15.55 -6.33 5.67
C LEU A 311 16.00 -7.74 5.28
N ILE A 312 16.41 -8.53 6.26
CA ILE A 312 16.81 -9.92 6.03
C ILE A 312 15.69 -10.89 6.46
N ALA A 313 15.24 -11.73 5.54
CA ALA A 313 14.27 -12.79 5.80
C ALA A 313 14.84 -14.14 5.37
N GLN A 314 14.94 -15.10 6.31
CA GLN A 314 15.54 -16.43 6.10
C GLN A 314 16.89 -16.39 5.34
N GLY A 315 17.76 -15.44 5.67
CA GLY A 315 19.07 -15.31 5.02
C GLY A 315 19.08 -14.53 3.71
N TYR A 316 17.97 -13.94 3.26
CA TYR A 316 17.88 -13.18 2.00
C TYR A 316 17.45 -11.74 2.19
N VAL A 317 17.96 -10.86 1.32
CA VAL A 317 17.57 -9.45 1.29
C VAL A 317 16.20 -9.29 0.61
N VAL A 318 15.24 -8.76 1.36
CA VAL A 318 13.87 -8.49 0.91
C VAL A 318 13.44 -7.08 1.30
N GLY A 319 12.46 -6.52 0.60
CA GLY A 319 11.93 -5.19 0.95
C GLY A 319 10.90 -5.24 2.08
N SER A 320 10.96 -4.25 2.98
CA SER A 320 9.96 -4.04 4.03
C SER A 320 8.61 -3.55 3.49
N ALA A 321 7.61 -3.49 4.37
CA ALA A 321 6.32 -2.88 4.05
C ALA A 321 6.47 -1.43 3.53
N ARG A 322 7.45 -0.67 4.03
CA ARG A 322 7.63 0.72 3.59
C ARG A 322 8.07 0.81 2.14
N PHE A 323 8.97 -0.06 1.70
CA PHE A 323 9.42 -0.05 0.30
C PHE A 323 8.24 -0.26 -0.67
N GLN A 324 7.25 -1.02 -0.23
CA GLN A 324 6.01 -1.31 -0.97
C GLN A 324 5.00 -0.14 -0.89
N ASN A 325 5.07 0.61 0.21
CA ASN A 325 4.07 1.60 0.64
C ASN A 325 4.59 3.05 0.67
N ASP A 326 5.79 3.36 0.17
CA ASP A 326 6.43 4.68 0.39
C ASP A 326 5.59 5.83 -0.21
N ASP A 327 4.84 5.52 -1.26
CA ASP A 327 3.78 6.32 -1.87
C ASP A 327 2.57 6.56 -0.92
N ILE A 328 2.18 5.53 -0.16
CA ILE A 328 1.02 5.50 0.75
C ILE A 328 1.30 6.26 2.03
N GLY A 329 2.50 6.10 2.61
CA GLY A 329 2.86 6.78 3.86
C GLY A 329 2.74 8.29 3.72
N TYR A 330 3.22 8.84 2.60
CA TYR A 330 3.06 10.25 2.26
C TYR A 330 1.59 10.66 2.13
N ILE A 331 0.79 9.87 1.39
CA ILE A 331 -0.63 10.17 1.20
C ILE A 331 -1.42 10.09 2.50
N ASN A 332 -1.27 9.03 3.26
CA ASN A 332 -1.98 8.87 4.54
C ASN A 332 -1.55 9.95 5.52
N ARG A 333 -0.29 10.36 5.52
CA ARG A 333 0.16 11.52 6.31
C ARG A 333 -0.54 12.81 5.90
N ILE A 334 -0.72 13.07 4.60
CA ILE A 334 -1.50 14.23 4.13
C ILE A 334 -2.96 14.14 4.58
N ILE A 335 -3.57 12.96 4.46
CA ILE A 335 -4.96 12.71 4.86
C ILE A 335 -5.15 12.95 6.36
N LEU A 336 -4.28 12.36 7.17
CA LEU A 336 -4.30 12.47 8.62
C LEU A 336 -3.96 13.90 9.07
N ALA A 337 -3.04 14.60 8.41
CA ALA A 337 -2.76 16.01 8.69
C ALA A 337 -3.98 16.90 8.43
N GLY A 338 -4.76 16.62 7.38
CA GLY A 338 -6.03 17.32 7.11
C GLY A 338 -7.14 17.02 8.12
N ALA A 339 -6.97 16.03 9.00
CA ALA A 339 -7.91 15.70 10.08
C ALA A 339 -7.56 16.37 11.43
N ILE A 340 -6.43 17.07 11.51
CA ILE A 340 -6.01 17.80 12.70
C ILE A 340 -6.87 19.09 12.82
N PRO A 341 -7.55 19.34 13.95
CA PRO A 341 -8.30 20.58 14.16
C PRO A 341 -7.41 21.83 14.02
N ASP A 342 -7.91 22.89 13.37
CA ASP A 342 -7.17 24.13 13.14
C ASP A 342 -6.62 24.75 14.44
N GLU A 343 -7.28 24.50 15.57
CA GLU A 343 -6.91 25.01 16.90
C GLU A 343 -5.59 24.47 17.44
N VAL A 344 -5.13 23.32 16.95
CA VAL A 344 -3.90 22.67 17.43
C VAL A 344 -2.75 22.76 16.44
N ILE A 345 -2.93 23.44 15.30
CA ILE A 345 -1.89 23.71 14.32
C ILE A 345 -1.11 24.97 14.78
N PRO A 346 0.19 24.89 15.13
CA PRO A 346 0.98 26.05 15.51
C PRO A 346 1.00 27.09 14.38
N ARG A 347 0.70 28.35 14.70
CA ARG A 347 0.75 29.48 13.76
C ARG A 347 2.10 30.19 13.77
#